data_AF-A0A7R9CBR6-F1
#
_entry.id   AF-A0A7R9CBR6-F1
#
_cell.length_a   1.000
_cell.length_b   1.000
_cell.length_c   1.000
_cell.angle_alpha   90.00
_cell.angle_beta   90.00
_cell.angle_gamma   90.00
#
_symmetry.space_group_name_H-M   'P 1'
#
loop_
_entity.id
_entity.type
_entity.pdbx_description
1 polymer ?
#
loop_
_entity_poly.entity_id
_entity_poly.type
_entity_poly.pdbx_seq_one_letter_code
_entity_poly.pdbx_strand_id
1 'polypeptide(L)'
;MSSKPECLNEVEARASELIETMCSQLRRRNKRAALRTHTKRKESRKRDPLMFRLGVDEADVCYLEVDKAEECYLMVDEADGYWSAVDEADVTNVRIANDAREVKRREENVVAHQERMAKLDQELVASAQKLEEINARWEGILGTNDPLDLYHDIHHQRVKCSELMSQKDQLIQELRKELHLADDRFMRDQRRQKQDLGLLCERIDQQVVVMGRAYKQELLLVEKWEGLYKARDKLELSHMDKKMHTVQQFEQEMYKIHKENEEHYRAKKLQLETDLQL
;
A
#
# COMPACT_ATOMS: atom_id res chain seq x y z
N MET A 1 12.67 14.96 28.99
CA MET A 1 12.61 13.56 28.52
C MET A 1 12.08 13.57 27.09
N SER A 2 12.96 13.65 26.08
CA SER A 2 12.55 13.47 24.68
C SER A 2 13.81 13.23 23.84
N SER A 3 14.15 11.97 23.60
CA SER A 3 15.21 11.55 22.68
C SER A 3 14.99 10.08 22.33
N LYS A 4 13.86 9.77 21.69
CA LYS A 4 13.54 8.40 21.24
C LYS A 4 12.82 8.25 19.88
N PRO A 5 12.38 9.28 19.13
CA PRO A 5 11.72 9.01 17.85
C PRO A 5 12.71 8.68 16.70
N GLU A 6 13.98 9.11 16.76
CA GLU A 6 14.95 8.87 15.69
C GLU A 6 15.40 7.40 15.59
N CYS A 7 15.50 6.67 16.71
CA CYS A 7 15.94 5.28 16.69
C CYS A 7 14.92 4.30 16.08
N LEU A 8 13.62 4.59 16.13
CA LEU A 8 12.59 3.67 15.61
C LEU A 8 12.55 3.71 14.08
N ASN A 9 12.64 4.91 13.51
CA ASN A 9 12.64 5.09 12.06
C ASN A 9 13.91 4.51 11.41
N GLU A 10 15.07 4.64 12.04
CA GLU A 10 16.31 3.99 11.55
C GLU A 10 16.25 2.46 11.62
N VAL A 11 15.58 1.91 12.65
CA VAL A 11 15.43 0.46 12.81
C VAL A 11 14.44 -0.10 11.77
N GLU A 12 13.33 0.58 11.49
CA GLU A 12 12.39 0.19 10.43
C GLU A 12 13.02 0.32 9.03
N ALA A 13 13.80 1.36 8.78
CA ALA A 13 14.52 1.52 7.52
C ALA A 13 15.53 0.39 7.28
N ARG A 14 16.32 0.04 8.31
CA ARG A 14 17.27 -1.08 8.24
C ARG A 14 16.59 -2.44 8.12
N ALA A 15 15.43 -2.62 8.76
CA ALA A 15 14.64 -3.84 8.62
C ALA A 15 14.10 -4.00 7.19
N SER A 16 13.64 -2.91 6.57
CA SER A 16 13.16 -2.90 5.19
C SER A 16 14.27 -3.22 4.19
N GLU A 17 15.46 -2.62 4.35
CA GLU A 17 16.65 -2.94 3.54
C GLU A 17 17.08 -4.41 3.66
N LEU A 18 17.01 -4.97 4.87
CA LEU A 18 17.31 -6.38 5.12
C LEU A 18 16.31 -7.31 4.44
N ILE A 19 15.02 -6.97 4.47
CA ILE A 19 13.96 -7.74 3.81
C ILE A 19 14.14 -7.68 2.28
N GLU A 20 14.40 -6.52 1.70
CA GLU A 20 14.64 -6.38 0.26
C GLU A 20 15.87 -7.14 -0.22
N THR A 21 16.97 -7.08 0.55
CA THR A 21 18.19 -7.83 0.22
C THR A 21 17.97 -9.33 0.33
N MET A 22 17.26 -9.81 1.35
CA MET A 22 16.88 -11.22 1.48
C MET A 22 15.96 -11.68 0.34
N CYS A 23 14.93 -10.91 0.00
CA CYS A 23 14.02 -11.20 -1.11
C CYS A 23 14.78 -11.24 -2.45
N SER A 24 15.69 -10.30 -2.68
CA SER A 24 16.54 -10.27 -3.88
C SER A 24 17.47 -11.48 -3.96
N GLN A 25 18.03 -11.92 -2.83
CA GLN A 25 18.88 -13.11 -2.78
C GLN A 25 18.09 -14.39 -3.02
N LEU A 26 16.88 -14.50 -2.48
CA LEU A 26 15.98 -15.64 -2.70
C LEU A 26 15.58 -15.74 -4.18
N ARG A 27 15.20 -14.61 -4.79
CA ARG A 27 14.90 -14.51 -6.24
C ARG A 27 16.08 -14.99 -7.09
N ARG A 28 17.31 -14.53 -6.78
CA ARG A 28 18.54 -14.98 -7.47
C ARG A 28 18.81 -16.47 -7.27
N ARG A 29 18.57 -17.04 -6.09
CA ARG A 29 18.73 -18.48 -5.85
C ARG A 29 17.72 -19.30 -6.63
N ASN A 30 16.45 -18.89 -6.66
CA ASN A 30 15.41 -19.57 -7.41
C ASN A 30 15.68 -19.52 -8.92
N LYS A 31 16.10 -18.35 -9.46
CA LYS A 31 16.53 -18.22 -10.86
C LYS A 31 17.68 -19.17 -11.20
N ARG A 32 18.70 -19.24 -10.34
CA ARG A 32 19.84 -20.16 -10.54
C ARG A 32 19.43 -21.63 -10.43
N ALA A 33 18.49 -21.98 -9.56
CA ALA A 33 17.97 -23.34 -9.43
C ALA A 33 17.15 -23.77 -10.66
N ALA A 34 16.31 -22.88 -11.19
CA ALA A 34 15.58 -23.09 -12.44
C ALA A 34 16.53 -23.28 -13.63
N LEU A 35 17.53 -22.40 -13.79
CA LEU A 35 18.54 -22.55 -14.85
C LEU A 35 19.36 -23.85 -14.74
N ARG A 36 19.70 -24.28 -13.52
CA ARG A 36 20.45 -25.55 -13.29
C ARG A 36 19.62 -26.80 -13.59
N THR A 37 18.33 -26.76 -13.33
CA THR A 37 17.42 -27.89 -13.66
C THR A 37 17.17 -27.95 -15.16
N HIS A 38 17.01 -26.79 -15.82
CA HIS A 38 16.90 -26.69 -17.28
C HIS A 38 18.18 -27.14 -18.01
N THR A 39 19.39 -26.78 -17.54
CA THR A 39 20.64 -27.27 -18.16
C THR A 39 20.85 -28.77 -17.96
N LYS A 40 20.55 -29.31 -16.77
CA LYS A 40 20.59 -30.76 -16.51
C LYS A 40 19.62 -31.52 -17.43
N ARG A 41 18.41 -31.00 -17.66
CA ARG A 41 17.41 -31.61 -18.57
C ARG A 41 17.83 -31.54 -20.05
N LYS A 42 18.47 -30.45 -20.49
CA LYS A 42 19.07 -30.36 -21.85
C LYS A 42 20.26 -31.31 -22.04
N GLU A 43 21.01 -31.59 -20.98
CA GLU A 43 22.10 -32.57 -21.02
C GLU A 43 21.60 -34.02 -21.00
N SER A 44 20.48 -34.31 -20.33
CA SER A 44 19.81 -35.61 -20.39
C SER A 44 19.24 -35.91 -21.78
N ARG A 45 18.74 -34.90 -22.50
CA ARG A 45 18.32 -34.99 -23.91
C ARG A 45 19.40 -35.50 -24.87
N LYS A 46 20.69 -35.39 -24.52
CA LYS A 46 21.81 -35.79 -25.38
C LYS A 46 22.35 -37.20 -25.12
N ARG A 47 21.88 -37.91 -24.08
CA ARG A 47 22.60 -39.07 -23.52
C ARG A 47 21.91 -40.45 -23.59
N ASP A 48 20.70 -40.59 -24.17
CA ASP A 48 20.02 -41.91 -24.22
C ASP A 48 19.78 -42.47 -25.63
N PRO A 49 20.66 -43.36 -26.13
CA PRO A 49 20.48 -44.08 -27.41
C PRO A 49 19.41 -45.18 -27.39
N LEU A 50 18.85 -45.53 -26.23
CA LEU A 50 17.95 -46.68 -26.05
C LEU A 50 16.47 -46.39 -26.34
N MET A 51 16.06 -45.12 -26.43
CA MET A 51 14.68 -44.71 -26.75
C MET A 51 14.34 -44.83 -28.25
N PHE A 52 15.33 -44.98 -29.13
CA PHE A 52 15.10 -45.10 -30.58
C PHE A 52 14.45 -46.44 -30.99
N ARG A 53 14.45 -47.46 -30.11
CA ARG A 53 14.03 -48.83 -30.46
C ARG A 53 12.59 -49.17 -30.12
N LEU A 54 11.85 -48.30 -29.42
CA LEU A 54 10.44 -48.53 -29.07
C LEU A 54 9.45 -47.66 -29.83
N GLY A 55 9.90 -46.78 -30.74
CA GLY A 55 9.00 -46.06 -31.66
C GLY A 55 7.89 -45.27 -30.94
N VAL A 56 8.17 -44.76 -29.74
CA VAL A 56 7.24 -43.89 -29.02
C VAL A 56 7.88 -42.52 -28.92
N ASP A 57 7.38 -41.58 -29.72
CA ASP A 57 7.67 -40.14 -29.65
C ASP A 57 7.04 -39.53 -28.37
N GLU A 58 7.21 -40.19 -27.22
CA GLU A 58 6.47 -39.95 -25.98
C GLU A 58 7.03 -38.80 -25.15
N ALA A 59 8.31 -38.45 -25.35
CA ALA A 59 8.98 -37.44 -24.56
C ALA A 59 8.81 -36.02 -25.14
N ASP A 60 8.91 -35.83 -26.46
CA ASP A 60 9.16 -34.48 -26.99
C ASP A 60 7.95 -33.53 -26.97
N VAL A 61 6.71 -34.04 -26.91
CA VAL A 61 5.50 -33.18 -26.91
C VAL A 61 5.15 -32.67 -25.51
N CYS A 62 5.29 -33.51 -24.47
CA CYS A 62 5.04 -33.08 -23.07
C CYS A 62 6.06 -32.05 -22.57
N TYR A 63 7.29 -32.03 -23.11
CA TYR A 63 8.34 -31.10 -22.67
C TYR A 63 8.29 -29.72 -23.34
N LEU A 64 7.71 -29.58 -24.54
CA LEU A 64 7.64 -28.30 -25.26
C LEU A 64 6.64 -27.30 -24.68
N GLU A 65 5.63 -27.75 -23.94
CA GLU A 65 4.57 -26.87 -23.39
C GLU A 65 4.85 -26.41 -21.96
N VAL A 66 5.67 -27.15 -21.19
CA VAL A 66 6.19 -26.71 -19.88
C VAL A 66 7.14 -25.52 -20.05
N ASP A 67 7.92 -25.50 -21.13
CA ASP A 67 8.81 -24.39 -21.48
C ASP A 67 8.02 -23.07 -21.71
N LYS A 68 6.81 -23.13 -22.29
CA LYS A 68 5.94 -21.95 -22.48
C LYS A 68 5.30 -21.46 -21.17
N ALA A 69 5.03 -22.36 -20.23
CA ALA A 69 4.51 -22.02 -18.91
C ALA A 69 5.62 -21.38 -18.02
N GLU A 70 6.87 -21.83 -18.13
CA GLU A 70 8.03 -21.21 -17.46
C GLU A 70 8.37 -19.83 -18.05
N GLU A 71 8.21 -19.64 -19.36
CA GLU A 71 8.36 -18.32 -20.02
C GLU A 71 7.28 -17.32 -19.57
N CYS A 72 6.06 -17.79 -19.27
CA CYS A 72 5.02 -16.97 -18.66
C CYS A 72 5.38 -16.50 -17.25
N TYR A 73 6.08 -17.32 -16.47
CA TYR A 73 6.53 -16.98 -15.11
C TYR A 73 7.62 -15.90 -15.11
N LEU A 74 8.46 -15.84 -16.16
CA LEU A 74 9.50 -14.83 -16.31
C LEU A 74 8.95 -13.45 -16.75
N MET A 75 7.80 -13.40 -17.44
CA MET A 75 7.16 -12.13 -17.82
C MET A 75 6.46 -11.41 -16.64
N VAL A 76 6.17 -12.12 -15.55
CA VAL A 76 5.58 -11.51 -14.34
C VAL A 76 6.58 -10.58 -13.63
N ASP A 77 7.88 -10.92 -13.65
CA ASP A 77 8.94 -10.10 -13.02
C ASP A 77 9.20 -8.76 -13.76
N GLU A 78 8.95 -8.68 -15.07
CA GLU A 78 9.08 -7.41 -15.83
C GLU A 78 7.91 -6.47 -15.56
N ALA A 79 6.72 -7.00 -15.24
CA ALA A 79 5.58 -6.19 -14.82
C ALA A 79 5.77 -5.64 -13.40
N ASP A 80 6.32 -6.42 -12.47
CA ASP A 80 6.60 -6.02 -11.08
C ASP A 80 7.53 -4.81 -10.98
N GLY A 81 8.49 -4.67 -11.90
CA GLY A 81 9.41 -3.52 -11.95
C GLY A 81 8.75 -2.18 -12.29
N TYR A 82 7.56 -2.20 -12.91
CA TYR A 82 6.79 -1.00 -13.26
C TYR A 82 5.81 -0.59 -12.13
N TRP A 83 5.36 -1.54 -11.32
CA TRP A 83 4.39 -1.32 -10.24
C TRP A 83 5.01 -0.85 -8.93
N SER A 84 6.30 -1.12 -8.70
CA SER A 84 7.04 -0.59 -7.55
C SER A 84 7.22 0.93 -7.56
N ALA A 85 6.87 1.61 -8.65
CA ALA A 85 7.03 3.06 -8.80
C ALA A 85 5.78 3.87 -8.38
N VAL A 86 4.67 3.22 -8.03
CA VAL A 86 3.50 3.92 -7.48
C VAL A 86 3.50 3.67 -5.98
N ASP A 87 4.30 4.49 -5.32
CA ASP A 87 4.49 4.50 -3.88
C ASP A 87 3.14 4.60 -3.17
N GLU A 88 2.82 3.57 -2.38
CA GLU A 88 1.79 3.62 -1.33
C GLU A 88 2.02 4.79 -0.34
N ALA A 89 3.22 5.36 -0.36
CA ALA A 89 3.63 6.53 0.41
C ALA A 89 2.92 7.84 -0.03
N ASP A 90 2.37 7.96 -1.25
CA ASP A 90 2.00 9.29 -1.75
C ASP A 90 0.77 9.92 -1.10
N VAL A 91 -0.29 9.15 -0.83
CA VAL A 91 -1.48 9.65 -0.11
C VAL A 91 -1.16 9.87 1.38
N THR A 92 -0.34 8.97 1.94
CA THR A 92 0.08 8.99 3.35
C THR A 92 0.92 10.22 3.68
N ASN A 93 1.78 10.66 2.75
CA ASN A 93 2.60 11.86 2.91
C ASN A 93 1.78 13.14 3.14
N VAL A 94 0.68 13.30 2.39
CA VAL A 94 -0.21 14.46 2.53
C VAL A 94 -0.86 14.45 3.91
N ARG A 95 -1.32 13.27 4.36
CA ARG A 95 -1.95 13.10 5.66
C ARG A 95 -0.99 13.42 6.80
N ILE A 96 0.20 12.81 6.81
CA ILE A 96 1.22 13.05 7.85
C ILE A 96 1.60 14.54 7.91
N ALA A 97 1.80 15.17 6.75
CA ALA A 97 2.12 16.59 6.69
C ALA A 97 0.98 17.47 7.22
N ASN A 98 -0.29 17.08 7.01
CA ASN A 98 -1.44 17.80 7.55
C ASN A 98 -1.54 17.63 9.08
N ASP A 99 -1.41 16.39 9.57
CA ASP A 99 -1.48 16.07 10.99
C ASP A 99 -0.38 16.82 11.78
N ALA A 100 0.85 16.82 11.29
CA ALA A 100 1.94 17.57 11.91
C ALA A 100 1.65 19.08 12.01
N ARG A 101 1.03 19.66 10.97
CA ARG A 101 0.64 21.07 10.97
C ARG A 101 -0.51 21.36 11.93
N GLU A 102 -1.50 20.48 11.99
CA GLU A 102 -2.64 20.61 12.88
C GLU A 102 -2.24 20.53 14.35
N VAL A 103 -1.31 19.63 14.69
CA VAL A 103 -0.73 19.56 16.05
C VAL A 103 -0.06 20.88 16.40
N LYS A 104 0.82 21.39 15.54
CA LYS A 104 1.50 22.67 15.76
C LYS A 104 0.52 23.84 15.93
N ARG A 105 -0.51 23.90 15.08
CA ARG A 105 -1.57 24.94 15.16
C ARG A 105 -2.32 24.88 16.48
N ARG A 106 -2.59 23.68 17.01
CA ARG A 106 -3.25 23.50 18.33
C ARG A 106 -2.35 23.99 19.46
N GLU A 107 -1.08 23.65 19.43
CA GLU A 107 -0.11 24.12 20.43
C GLU A 107 -0.03 25.66 20.44
N GLU A 108 0.13 26.27 19.28
CA GLU A 108 0.17 27.73 19.13
C GLU A 108 -1.13 28.40 19.62
N ASN A 109 -2.30 27.81 19.32
CA ASN A 109 -3.58 28.32 19.80
C ASN A 109 -3.74 28.22 21.32
N VAL A 110 -3.27 27.14 21.93
CA VAL A 110 -3.33 26.98 23.39
C VAL A 110 -2.44 28.02 24.06
N VAL A 111 -1.21 28.21 23.57
CA VAL A 111 -0.29 29.22 24.10
C VAL A 111 -0.88 30.62 23.94
N ALA A 112 -1.35 31.00 22.74
CA ALA A 112 -1.96 32.29 22.50
C ALA A 112 -3.21 32.53 23.37
N HIS A 113 -4.02 31.49 23.60
CA HIS A 113 -5.18 31.58 24.48
C HIS A 113 -4.76 31.83 25.93
N GLN A 114 -3.77 31.10 26.44
CA GLN A 114 -3.25 31.29 27.80
C GLN A 114 -2.68 32.68 28.01
N GLU A 115 -1.89 33.18 27.05
CA GLU A 115 -1.35 34.54 27.09
C GLU A 115 -2.45 35.60 27.12
N ARG A 116 -3.51 35.42 26.32
CA ARG A 116 -4.66 36.33 26.31
C ARG A 116 -5.38 36.31 27.65
N MET A 117 -5.61 35.13 28.23
CA MET A 117 -6.27 35.02 29.55
C MET A 117 -5.44 35.68 30.64
N ALA A 118 -4.13 35.43 30.68
CA ALA A 118 -3.23 36.04 31.66
C ALA A 118 -3.23 37.58 31.58
N LYS A 119 -3.25 38.14 30.36
CA LYS A 119 -3.37 39.59 30.16
C LYS A 119 -4.70 40.14 30.67
N LEU A 120 -5.82 39.46 30.38
CA LEU A 120 -7.13 39.88 30.87
C LEU A 120 -7.21 39.84 32.40
N ASP A 121 -6.65 38.82 33.03
CA ASP A 121 -6.60 38.70 34.48
C ASP A 121 -5.76 39.82 35.11
N GLN A 122 -4.60 40.13 34.51
CA GLN A 122 -3.76 41.24 34.95
C GLN A 122 -4.49 42.58 34.83
N GLU A 123 -5.17 42.83 33.72
CA GLU A 123 -5.96 44.04 33.49
C GLU A 123 -7.17 44.13 34.42
N LEU A 124 -7.80 42.99 34.76
CA LEU A 124 -8.87 42.94 35.75
C LEU A 124 -8.37 43.39 37.13
N VAL A 125 -7.24 42.83 37.58
CA VAL A 125 -6.65 43.19 38.88
C VAL A 125 -6.21 44.65 38.90
N ALA A 126 -5.51 45.12 37.87
CA ALA A 126 -5.03 46.50 37.78
C ALA A 126 -6.20 47.50 37.69
N SER A 127 -7.26 47.17 36.93
CA SER A 127 -8.46 48.00 36.83
C SER A 127 -9.23 48.03 38.15
N ALA A 128 -9.29 46.92 38.89
CA ALA A 128 -9.95 46.87 40.19
C ALA A 128 -9.23 47.75 41.22
N GLN A 129 -7.89 47.67 41.29
CA GLN A 129 -7.08 48.51 42.18
C GLN A 129 -7.28 50.01 41.88
N LYS A 130 -7.22 50.42 40.61
CA LYS A 130 -7.44 51.81 40.20
C LYS A 130 -8.86 52.29 40.54
N LEU A 131 -9.87 51.44 40.37
CA LEU A 131 -11.25 51.76 40.76
C LEU A 131 -11.40 51.92 42.27
N GLU A 132 -10.75 51.07 43.05
CA GLU A 132 -10.75 51.18 44.51
C GLU A 132 -10.07 52.48 44.98
N GLU A 133 -8.94 52.86 44.38
CA GLU A 133 -8.28 54.14 44.66
C GLU A 133 -9.14 55.37 44.33
N ILE A 134 -9.84 55.33 43.19
CA ILE A 134 -10.81 56.36 42.79
C ILE A 134 -11.94 56.42 43.81
N ASN A 135 -12.50 55.27 44.17
CA ASN A 135 -13.62 55.16 45.10
C ASN A 135 -13.27 55.64 46.50
N ALA A 136 -12.10 55.26 47.03
CA ALA A 136 -11.63 55.65 48.36
C ALA A 136 -11.45 57.17 48.51
N ARG A 137 -11.13 57.89 47.43
CA ARG A 137 -10.92 59.34 47.50
C ARG A 137 -12.24 60.12 47.64
N TRP A 138 -13.39 59.58 47.23
CA TRP A 138 -14.68 60.29 47.32
C TRP A 138 -15.09 60.64 48.75
N GLU A 139 -14.77 59.80 49.74
CA GLU A 139 -15.08 60.08 51.14
C GLU A 139 -14.39 61.36 51.64
N GLY A 140 -13.13 61.57 51.26
CA GLY A 140 -12.39 62.79 51.57
C GLY A 140 -12.95 64.03 50.85
N ILE A 141 -13.30 63.88 49.57
CA ILE A 141 -13.86 64.98 48.77
C ILE A 141 -15.18 65.47 49.35
N LEU A 142 -16.07 64.54 49.74
CA LEU A 142 -17.37 64.85 50.36
C LEU A 142 -17.25 65.58 51.70
N GLY A 143 -16.12 65.41 52.41
CA GLY A 143 -15.83 66.13 53.65
C GLY A 143 -15.25 67.54 53.47
N THR A 144 -14.96 67.96 52.22
CA THR A 144 -14.28 69.23 51.93
C THR A 144 -15.30 70.34 51.71
N ASN A 145 -15.20 71.43 52.48
CA ASN A 145 -16.13 72.57 52.38
C ASN A 145 -15.59 73.75 51.54
N ASP A 146 -14.31 73.71 51.16
CA ASP A 146 -13.71 74.76 50.32
C ASP A 146 -14.04 74.53 48.84
N PRO A 147 -14.67 75.51 48.14
CA PRO A 147 -15.07 75.34 46.75
C PRO A 147 -13.91 75.16 45.77
N LEU A 148 -12.74 75.72 46.06
CA LEU A 148 -11.58 75.66 45.17
C LEU A 148 -10.90 74.29 45.29
N ASP A 149 -10.72 73.79 46.51
CA ASP A 149 -10.22 72.44 46.77
C ASP A 149 -11.17 71.38 46.19
N LEU A 150 -12.48 71.55 46.35
CA LEU A 150 -13.49 70.66 45.77
C LEU A 150 -13.39 70.58 44.25
N TYR A 151 -13.21 71.73 43.58
CA TYR A 151 -13.01 71.77 42.13
C TYR A 151 -11.74 71.00 41.71
N HIS A 152 -10.63 71.23 42.40
CA HIS A 152 -9.36 70.56 42.09
C HIS A 152 -9.45 69.04 42.29
N ASP A 153 -10.04 68.59 43.40
CA ASP A 153 -10.20 67.17 43.71
C ASP A 153 -11.15 66.45 42.71
N ILE A 154 -12.28 67.06 42.35
CA ILE A 154 -13.20 66.52 41.33
C ILE A 154 -12.51 66.45 39.97
N HIS A 155 -11.79 67.50 39.59
CA HIS A 155 -11.05 67.51 38.33
C HIS A 155 -10.00 66.39 38.30
N HIS A 156 -9.27 66.19 39.39
CA HIS A 156 -8.29 65.13 39.51
C HIS A 156 -8.93 63.73 39.42
N GLN A 157 -10.08 63.50 40.07
CA GLN A 157 -10.84 62.26 39.92
C GLN A 157 -11.31 62.02 38.49
N ARG A 158 -11.76 63.08 37.81
CA ARG A 158 -12.15 62.99 36.40
C ARG A 158 -10.98 62.57 35.50
N VAL A 159 -9.79 63.10 35.75
CA VAL A 159 -8.57 62.69 35.03
C VAL A 159 -8.28 61.21 35.25
N LYS A 160 -8.29 60.73 36.50
CA LYS A 160 -8.10 59.31 36.83
C LYS A 160 -9.12 58.38 36.16
N CYS A 161 -10.41 58.75 36.17
CA CYS A 161 -11.45 58.01 35.46
C CYS A 161 -11.19 58.00 33.93
N SER A 162 -10.75 59.11 33.37
CA SER A 162 -10.41 59.21 31.95
C SER A 162 -9.22 58.33 31.58
N GLU A 163 -8.19 58.25 32.44
CA GLU A 163 -7.03 57.38 32.25
C GLU A 163 -7.43 55.90 32.27
N LEU A 164 -8.29 55.50 33.22
CA LEU A 164 -8.81 54.14 33.30
C LEU A 164 -9.63 53.76 32.06
N MET A 165 -10.48 54.68 31.58
CA MET A 165 -11.24 54.46 30.35
C MET A 165 -10.31 54.33 29.14
N SER A 166 -9.29 55.18 29.02
CA SER A 166 -8.30 55.10 27.95
C SER A 166 -7.54 53.78 27.96
N GLN A 167 -7.22 53.23 29.14
CA GLN A 167 -6.58 51.91 29.26
C GLN A 167 -7.50 50.79 28.76
N LYS A 168 -8.79 50.82 29.14
CA LYS A 168 -9.77 49.85 28.62
C LYS A 168 -9.95 49.96 27.10
N ASP A 169 -9.98 51.17 26.55
CA ASP A 169 -10.08 51.39 25.12
C ASP A 169 -8.86 50.85 24.37
N GLN A 170 -7.66 51.01 24.92
CA GLN A 170 -6.43 50.42 24.37
C GLN A 170 -6.51 48.89 24.37
N LEU A 171 -6.91 48.26 25.48
CA LEU A 171 -7.09 46.82 25.56
C LEU A 171 -8.12 46.31 24.53
N ILE A 172 -9.25 47.01 24.39
CA ILE A 172 -10.26 46.67 23.38
C ILE A 172 -9.67 46.75 21.96
N GLN A 173 -8.87 47.76 21.65
CA GLN A 173 -8.22 47.89 20.35
C GLN A 173 -7.22 46.75 20.09
N GLU A 174 -6.45 46.35 21.10
CA GLU A 174 -5.52 45.22 20.99
C GLU A 174 -6.27 43.91 20.74
N LEU A 175 -7.33 43.63 21.49
CA LEU A 175 -8.14 42.42 21.30
C LEU A 175 -8.83 42.41 19.93
N ARG A 176 -9.29 43.56 19.42
CA ARG A 176 -9.83 43.67 18.06
C ARG A 176 -8.78 43.37 17.00
N LYS A 177 -7.55 43.87 17.17
CA LYS A 177 -6.43 43.56 16.26
C LYS A 177 -6.09 42.07 16.30
N GLU A 178 -6.04 41.48 17.49
CA GLU A 178 -5.77 40.05 17.65
C GLU A 178 -6.85 39.19 16.95
N LEU A 179 -8.12 39.57 17.11
CA LEU A 179 -9.25 38.92 16.44
C LEU A 179 -9.11 39.00 14.91
N HIS A 180 -8.83 40.19 14.38
CA HIS A 180 -8.65 40.37 12.93
C HIS A 180 -7.49 39.52 12.39
N LEU A 181 -6.36 39.47 13.11
CA LEU A 181 -5.23 38.61 12.75
C LEU A 181 -5.58 37.13 12.83
N ALA A 182 -6.45 36.73 13.76
CA ALA A 182 -6.95 35.36 13.86
C ALA A 182 -7.84 34.99 12.66
N ASP A 183 -8.71 35.90 12.22
CA ASP A 183 -9.51 35.72 11.01
C ASP A 183 -8.62 35.59 9.76
N ASP A 184 -7.60 36.44 9.62
CA ASP A 184 -6.64 36.34 8.51
C ASP A 184 -5.83 35.03 8.52
N ARG A 185 -5.50 34.51 9.71
CA ARG A 185 -4.89 33.18 9.85
C ARG A 185 -5.87 32.10 9.42
N PHE A 186 -7.12 32.15 9.90
CA PHE A 186 -8.15 31.18 9.55
C PHE A 186 -8.40 31.12 8.04
N MET A 187 -8.50 32.27 7.36
CA MET A 187 -8.68 32.32 5.91
C MET A 187 -7.49 31.73 5.15
N ARG A 188 -6.26 31.93 5.63
CA ARG A 188 -5.06 31.32 5.04
C ARG A 188 -5.05 29.81 5.25
N ASP A 189 -5.36 29.34 6.45
CA ASP A 189 -5.44 27.91 6.76
C ASP A 189 -6.50 27.21 5.93
N GLN A 190 -7.69 27.81 5.77
CA GLN A 190 -8.75 27.27 4.94
C GLN A 190 -8.33 27.14 3.47
N ARG A 191 -7.62 28.14 2.92
CA ARG A 191 -7.08 28.06 1.56
C ARG A 191 -6.06 26.93 1.43
N ARG A 192 -5.18 26.77 2.41
CA ARG A 192 -4.18 25.69 2.43
C ARG A 192 -4.83 24.32 2.53
N GLN A 193 -5.81 24.14 3.42
CA GLN A 193 -6.56 22.90 3.55
C GLN A 193 -7.27 22.53 2.25
N LYS A 194 -7.85 23.51 1.56
CA LYS A 194 -8.46 23.29 0.23
C LYS A 194 -7.44 22.79 -0.80
N GLN A 195 -6.22 23.34 -0.79
CA GLN A 195 -5.13 22.87 -1.66
C GLN A 195 -4.69 21.45 -1.29
N ASP A 196 -4.52 21.17 -0.01
CA ASP A 196 -4.16 19.82 0.47
C ASP A 196 -5.22 18.78 0.08
N LEU A 197 -6.51 19.13 0.20
CA LEU A 197 -7.62 18.27 -0.22
C LEU A 197 -7.61 18.02 -1.74
N GLY A 198 -7.35 19.05 -2.54
CA GLY A 198 -7.20 18.90 -3.99
C GLY A 198 -6.07 17.93 -4.35
N LEU A 199 -4.89 18.12 -3.74
CA LEU A 199 -3.75 17.23 -3.91
C LEU A 199 -4.06 15.79 -3.47
N LEU A 200 -4.77 15.62 -2.34
CA LEU A 200 -5.17 14.31 -1.84
C LEU A 200 -6.09 13.59 -2.84
N CYS A 201 -7.09 14.29 -3.39
CA CYS A 201 -7.97 13.76 -4.42
C CYS A 201 -7.17 13.33 -5.66
N GLU A 202 -6.30 14.19 -6.18
CA GLU A 202 -5.46 13.89 -7.34
C GLU A 202 -4.60 12.63 -7.13
N ARG A 203 -4.00 12.46 -5.95
CA ARG A 203 -3.17 11.29 -5.61
C ARG A 203 -4.00 10.02 -5.45
N ILE A 204 -5.15 10.11 -4.81
CA ILE A 204 -6.07 8.96 -4.69
C ILE A 204 -6.55 8.52 -6.07
N ASP A 205 -6.93 9.45 -6.93
CA ASP A 205 -7.35 9.14 -8.31
C ASP A 205 -6.23 8.43 -9.08
N GLN A 206 -4.99 8.90 -8.95
CA GLN A 206 -3.82 8.24 -9.53
C GLN A 206 -3.64 6.82 -8.99
N GLN A 207 -3.72 6.63 -7.66
CA GLN A 207 -3.61 5.32 -7.02
C GLN A 207 -4.69 4.34 -7.51
N VAL A 208 -5.95 4.80 -7.62
CA VAL A 208 -7.07 3.98 -8.13
C VAL A 208 -6.83 3.57 -9.59
N VAL A 209 -6.35 4.48 -10.44
CA VAL A 209 -6.04 4.17 -11.84
C VAL A 209 -4.91 3.14 -11.94
N VAL A 210 -3.91 3.22 -11.07
CA VAL A 210 -2.79 2.26 -11.01
C VAL A 210 -3.29 0.90 -10.55
N MET A 211 -4.01 0.84 -9.42
CA MET A 211 -4.62 -0.40 -8.93
C MET A 211 -5.53 -1.04 -9.99
N GLY A 212 -6.35 -0.25 -10.67
CA GLY A 212 -7.22 -0.73 -11.74
C GLY A 212 -6.45 -1.31 -12.92
N ARG A 213 -5.26 -0.81 -13.23
CA ARG A 213 -4.38 -1.41 -14.26
C ARG A 213 -3.72 -2.70 -13.76
N ALA A 214 -3.25 -2.73 -12.52
CA ALA A 214 -2.67 -3.94 -11.91
C ALA A 214 -3.70 -5.08 -11.88
N TYR A 215 -4.92 -4.83 -11.40
CA TYR A 215 -5.98 -5.84 -11.38
C TYR A 215 -6.33 -6.37 -12.78
N LYS A 216 -6.32 -5.53 -13.81
CA LYS A 216 -6.53 -5.97 -15.20
C LYS A 216 -5.42 -6.90 -15.66
N GLN A 217 -4.17 -6.62 -15.32
CA GLN A 217 -3.04 -7.49 -15.68
C GLN A 217 -3.13 -8.84 -14.97
N GLU A 218 -3.43 -8.84 -13.66
CA GLU A 218 -3.65 -10.07 -12.91
C GLU A 218 -4.80 -10.90 -13.50
N LEU A 219 -5.90 -10.26 -13.90
CA LEU A 219 -7.02 -10.95 -14.53
C LEU A 219 -6.62 -11.59 -15.87
N LEU A 220 -5.87 -10.88 -16.71
CA LEU A 220 -5.36 -11.41 -17.98
C LEU A 220 -4.43 -12.61 -17.76
N LEU A 221 -3.63 -12.61 -16.69
CA LEU A 221 -2.80 -13.75 -16.33
C LEU A 221 -3.67 -14.95 -15.96
N VAL A 222 -4.69 -14.77 -15.11
CA VAL A 222 -5.63 -15.84 -14.73
C VAL A 222 -6.32 -16.43 -15.97
N GLU A 223 -6.84 -15.59 -16.85
CA GLU A 223 -7.49 -16.04 -18.10
C GLU A 223 -6.52 -16.83 -18.99
N LYS A 224 -5.26 -16.39 -19.09
CA LYS A 224 -4.22 -17.10 -19.84
C LYS A 224 -3.93 -18.47 -19.24
N TRP A 225 -3.80 -18.57 -17.92
CA TRP A 225 -3.60 -19.84 -17.23
C TRP A 225 -4.77 -20.80 -17.47
N GLU A 226 -6.02 -20.33 -17.35
CA GLU A 226 -7.19 -21.15 -17.68
C GLU A 226 -7.17 -21.67 -19.12
N GLY A 227 -6.77 -20.83 -20.08
CA GLY A 227 -6.61 -21.23 -21.48
C GLY A 227 -5.59 -22.35 -21.66
N LEU A 228 -4.44 -22.26 -20.98
CA LEU A 228 -3.39 -23.28 -21.00
C LEU A 228 -3.86 -24.59 -20.37
N TYR A 229 -4.54 -24.54 -19.23
CA TYR A 229 -5.12 -25.73 -18.60
C TYR A 229 -6.11 -26.45 -19.52
N LYS A 230 -7.03 -25.70 -20.14
CA LYS A 230 -7.99 -26.26 -21.11
C LYS A 230 -7.30 -26.87 -22.33
N ALA A 231 -6.20 -26.27 -22.81
CA ALA A 231 -5.43 -26.80 -23.93
C ALA A 231 -4.73 -28.11 -23.57
N ARG A 232 -4.07 -28.15 -22.40
CA ARG A 232 -3.44 -29.36 -21.85
C ARG A 232 -4.44 -30.49 -21.70
N ASP A 233 -5.59 -30.24 -21.08
CA ASP A 233 -6.61 -31.27 -20.84
C ASP A 233 -7.10 -31.89 -22.16
N LYS A 234 -7.30 -31.08 -23.21
CA LYS A 234 -7.65 -31.58 -24.54
C LYS A 234 -6.56 -32.45 -25.15
N LEU A 235 -5.30 -32.06 -24.99
CA LEU A 235 -4.16 -32.81 -25.51
C LEU A 235 -4.03 -34.15 -24.80
N GLU A 236 -4.13 -34.16 -23.47
CA GLU A 236 -4.11 -35.36 -22.63
C GLU A 236 -5.21 -36.35 -23.04
N LEU A 237 -6.45 -35.87 -23.23
CA LEU A 237 -7.55 -36.70 -23.73
C LEU A 237 -7.22 -37.31 -25.10
N SER A 238 -6.73 -36.51 -26.05
CA SER A 238 -6.37 -37.02 -27.38
C SER A 238 -5.24 -38.06 -27.33
N HIS A 239 -4.30 -37.92 -26.39
CA HIS A 239 -3.22 -38.87 -26.20
C HIS A 239 -3.74 -40.17 -25.60
N MET A 240 -4.65 -40.11 -24.63
CA MET A 240 -5.28 -41.31 -24.09
C MET A 240 -6.10 -42.04 -25.14
N ASP A 241 -6.84 -41.33 -26.00
CA ASP A 241 -7.60 -41.93 -27.10
C ASP A 241 -6.68 -42.66 -28.09
N LYS A 242 -5.55 -42.04 -28.48
CA LYS A 242 -4.54 -42.67 -29.33
C LYS A 242 -3.96 -43.93 -28.68
N LYS A 243 -3.58 -43.87 -27.40
CA LYS A 243 -3.07 -45.03 -26.67
C LYS A 243 -4.10 -46.16 -26.60
N MET A 244 -5.35 -45.82 -26.34
CA MET A 244 -6.45 -46.79 -26.32
C MET A 244 -6.63 -47.47 -27.69
N HIS A 245 -6.60 -46.70 -28.78
CA HIS A 245 -6.64 -47.26 -30.12
C HIS A 245 -5.45 -48.16 -30.44
N THR A 246 -4.23 -47.78 -30.07
CA THR A 246 -3.04 -48.61 -30.25
C THR A 246 -3.15 -49.93 -29.48
N VAL A 247 -3.62 -49.90 -28.23
CA VAL A 247 -3.86 -51.11 -27.43
C VAL A 247 -4.90 -52.01 -28.09
N GLN A 248 -6.02 -51.44 -28.55
CA GLN A 248 -7.06 -52.20 -29.27
C GLN A 248 -6.53 -52.86 -30.54
N GLN A 249 -5.64 -52.19 -31.29
CA GLN A 249 -4.99 -52.76 -32.47
C GLN A 249 -4.10 -53.96 -32.09
N PHE A 250 -3.27 -53.81 -31.06
CA PHE A 250 -2.43 -54.91 -30.57
C PHE A 250 -3.27 -56.10 -30.07
N GLU A 251 -4.37 -55.87 -29.37
CA GLU A 251 -5.28 -56.94 -28.94
C GLU A 251 -5.88 -57.69 -30.13
N GLN A 252 -6.29 -56.97 -31.18
CA GLN A 252 -6.79 -57.59 -32.41
C GLN A 252 -5.72 -58.42 -33.13
N GLU A 253 -4.48 -57.94 -33.18
CA GLU A 253 -3.36 -58.68 -33.75
C GLU A 253 -3.02 -59.93 -32.95
N MET A 254 -2.95 -59.83 -31.62
CA MET A 254 -2.73 -60.99 -30.74
C MET A 254 -3.83 -62.03 -30.91
N TYR A 255 -5.09 -61.61 -31.00
CA TYR A 255 -6.21 -62.51 -31.26
C TYR A 255 -6.06 -63.27 -32.59
N LYS A 256 -5.63 -62.58 -33.67
CA LYS A 256 -5.36 -63.22 -34.97
C LYS A 256 -4.25 -64.27 -34.87
N ILE A 257 -3.12 -63.91 -34.27
CA ILE A 257 -1.98 -64.82 -34.10
C ILE A 257 -2.37 -66.04 -33.25
N HIS A 258 -3.13 -65.84 -32.18
CA HIS A 258 -3.64 -66.96 -31.37
C HIS A 258 -4.51 -67.90 -32.19
N LYS A 259 -5.43 -67.37 -32.99
CA LYS A 259 -6.29 -68.17 -33.86
C LYS A 259 -5.49 -68.94 -34.92
N GLU A 260 -4.53 -68.28 -35.58
CA GLU A 260 -3.64 -68.91 -36.56
C GLU A 260 -2.81 -70.04 -35.92
N ASN A 261 -2.27 -69.82 -34.72
CA ASN A 261 -1.53 -70.84 -33.98
C ASN A 261 -2.42 -72.03 -33.60
N GLU A 262 -3.66 -71.79 -33.16
CA GLU A 262 -4.62 -72.87 -32.89
C GLU A 262 -4.93 -73.66 -34.16
N GLU A 263 -5.14 -73.00 -35.30
CA GLU A 263 -5.37 -73.64 -36.58
C GLU A 263 -4.16 -74.48 -37.03
N HIS A 264 -2.94 -73.93 -36.91
CA HIS A 264 -1.70 -74.66 -37.18
C HIS A 264 -1.51 -75.87 -36.27
N TYR A 265 -1.80 -75.73 -34.97
CA TYR A 265 -1.72 -76.84 -34.03
C TYR A 265 -2.75 -77.93 -34.38
N ARG A 266 -4.00 -77.56 -34.67
CA ARG A 266 -5.04 -78.49 -35.12
C ARG A 266 -4.63 -79.22 -36.41
N ALA A 267 -4.10 -78.48 -37.39
CA ALA A 267 -3.63 -79.06 -38.65
C ALA A 267 -2.48 -80.07 -38.44
N LYS A 268 -1.47 -79.69 -37.64
CA LYS A 268 -0.35 -80.58 -37.32
C LYS A 268 -0.77 -81.79 -36.50
N LYS A 269 -1.71 -81.62 -35.57
CA LYS A 269 -2.29 -82.72 -34.80
C LYS A 269 -3.00 -83.71 -35.73
N LEU A 270 -3.85 -83.22 -36.64
CA LEU A 270 -4.53 -84.05 -37.62
C LEU A 270 -3.53 -84.81 -38.50
N GLN A 271 -2.48 -84.13 -38.99
CA GLN A 271 -1.41 -84.76 -39.78
C GLN A 271 -0.76 -85.92 -39.03
N LEU A 272 -0.36 -85.71 -37.78
CA LEU A 272 0.25 -86.76 -36.95
C LEU A 272 -0.71 -87.91 -36.67
N GLU A 273 -2.00 -87.63 -36.45
CA GLU A 273 -3.02 -88.66 -36.28
C GLU A 273 -3.22 -89.49 -37.56
N THR A 274 -3.19 -88.88 -38.75
CA THR A 274 -3.20 -89.62 -40.03
C THR A 274 -1.92 -90.43 -40.24
N ASP A 275 -0.75 -89.90 -39.91
CA ASP A 275 0.53 -90.60 -40.07
C ASP A 275 0.65 -91.82 -39.15
N LEU A 276 -0.04 -91.82 -38.00
CA LEU A 276 -0.12 -92.95 -37.06
C LEU A 276 -1.17 -94.01 -37.43
N GLN A 277 -2.04 -93.74 -38.41
CA GLN A 277 -3.09 -94.65 -38.87
C GLN A 277 -2.71 -95.47 -40.13
N LEU A 278 -1.49 -95.28 -40.64
CA LEU A 278 -0.82 -96.08 -41.68
C LEU A 278 0.20 -97.03 -41.05
#